data_AF-A0A941MIS6-F1
#
_entry.id   AF-A0A941MIS6-F1
#
_cell.length_a   1.000
_cell.length_b   1.000
_cell.length_c   1.000
_cell.angle_alpha   90.00
_cell.angle_beta   90.00
_cell.angle_gamma   90.00
#
_symmetry.space_group_name_H-M   'P 1'
#
loop_
_entity.id
_entity.type
_entity.pdbx_description
1 polymer ?
#
loop_
_entity_poly.entity_id
_entity_poly.type
_entity_poly.pdbx_seq_one_letter_code
_entity_poly.pdbx_strand_id
1 'polypeptide(L)'
;SSERDWSTGTDEGYEHVITLHVWSRARGRNEAQVVIAAARGALHDQDLRLEGHRLVNLRHEFSEARRDADGETFHGISRFRAVTESN
;
A
#
# COMPACT_ATOMS: atom_id res chain seq x y z
N SER A 1 5.78 -7.74 0.67
CA SER A 1 6.02 -6.78 -0.43
C SER A 1 6.85 -7.48 -1.50
N SER A 2 6.94 -6.90 -2.69
CA SER A 2 7.92 -7.29 -3.71
C SER A 2 8.63 -6.05 -4.24
N GLU A 3 9.84 -6.20 -4.73
CA GLU A 3 10.67 -5.12 -5.26
C GLU A 3 11.11 -5.44 -6.70
N ARG A 4 11.27 -4.41 -7.53
CA ARG A 4 11.79 -4.50 -8.90
C ARG A 4 12.80 -3.39 -9.14
N ASP A 5 13.80 -3.68 -9.96
CA ASP A 5 14.74 -2.68 -10.45
C ASP A 5 14.01 -1.62 -11.31
N TRP A 6 14.23 -0.36 -10.98
CA TRP A 6 13.74 0.82 -11.68
C TRP A 6 14.88 1.80 -11.98
N SER A 7 16.11 1.29 -12.10
CA SER A 7 17.28 2.10 -12.39
C SER A 7 17.24 2.71 -13.79
N THR A 8 17.79 3.91 -13.92
CA THR A 8 18.06 4.55 -15.22
C THR A 8 19.56 4.40 -15.54
N GLY A 9 20.00 4.95 -16.69
CA GLY A 9 21.42 4.90 -17.06
C GLY A 9 22.36 5.61 -16.08
N THR A 10 21.83 6.43 -15.17
CA THR A 10 22.62 7.23 -14.21
C THR A 10 22.22 7.03 -12.75
N ASP A 11 21.00 6.59 -12.48
CA ASP A 11 20.44 6.58 -11.13
C ASP A 11 19.94 5.18 -10.75
N GLU A 12 20.19 4.78 -9.50
CA GLU A 12 19.69 3.52 -8.93
C GLU A 12 18.28 3.73 -8.37
N GLY A 13 17.31 3.02 -8.95
CA GLY A 13 15.90 3.16 -8.64
C GLY A 13 15.26 1.83 -8.27
N TYR A 14 14.25 1.88 -7.40
CA TYR A 14 13.53 0.71 -6.91
C TYR A 14 12.03 0.95 -6.98
N GLU A 15 11.29 -0.01 -7.54
CA GLU A 15 9.84 -0.07 -7.47
C GLU A 15 9.39 -1.10 -6.44
N HIS A 16 8.64 -0.64 -5.45
CA HIS A 16 8.11 -1.43 -4.35
C HIS A 16 6.61 -1.65 -4.53
N VAL A 17 6.17 -2.90 -4.46
CA VAL A 17 4.75 -3.26 -4.35
C VAL A 17 4.46 -3.66 -2.91
N ILE A 18 3.60 -2.88 -2.26
CA ILE A 18 3.23 -3.02 -0.85
C ILE A 18 1.75 -3.39 -0.79
N THR A 19 1.42 -4.47 -0.08
CA THR A 19 0.02 -4.85 0.19
C THR A 19 -0.23 -4.73 1.68
N LEU A 20 -1.17 -3.86 2.06
CA LEU A 20 -1.69 -3.79 3.42
C LEU A 20 -2.91 -4.69 3.55
N HIS A 21 -2.97 -5.44 4.64
CA HIS A 21 -4.08 -6.32 4.96
C HIS A 21 -4.85 -5.75 6.16
N VAL A 22 -6.17 -5.77 6.09
CA VAL A 22 -7.09 -5.26 7.11
C VAL A 22 -8.07 -6.38 7.46
N TRP A 23 -8.22 -6.72 8.73
CA TRP A 23 -9.25 -7.68 9.17
C TRP A 23 -10.22 -7.02 10.12
N SER A 24 -11.51 -7.30 9.95
CA SER A 24 -12.59 -6.81 10.78
C SER A 24 -13.62 -7.91 11.03
N ARG A 25 -14.12 -8.02 12.27
CA ARG A 25 -15.26 -8.89 12.63
C ARG A 25 -16.56 -8.11 12.83
N ALA A 26 -16.61 -6.86 12.37
CA ALA A 26 -17.83 -6.08 12.41
C ALA A 26 -18.91 -6.74 11.53
N ARG A 27 -20.18 -6.43 11.81
CA ARG A 27 -21.35 -7.01 11.13
C ARG A 27 -21.34 -6.83 9.60
N GLY A 28 -20.53 -5.93 9.06
CA GLY A 28 -20.37 -5.70 7.63
C GLY A 28 -18.99 -5.12 7.28
N ARG A 29 -18.74 -4.92 5.98
CA ARG A 29 -17.44 -4.45 5.46
C ARG A 29 -17.07 -2.99 5.81
N ASN A 30 -17.95 -2.24 6.46
CA ASN A 30 -17.78 -0.79 6.66
C ASN A 30 -16.51 -0.47 7.47
N GLU A 31 -16.28 -1.18 8.58
CA GLU A 31 -15.08 -0.96 9.41
C GLU A 31 -13.79 -1.21 8.61
N ALA A 32 -13.74 -2.33 7.86
CA ALA A 32 -12.61 -2.61 6.97
C ALA A 32 -12.41 -1.51 5.90
N GLN A 33 -13.51 -1.00 5.32
CA GLN A 33 -13.45 0.10 4.35
C GLN A 33 -12.96 1.42 4.95
N VAL A 34 -13.36 1.74 6.19
CA VAL A 34 -12.89 2.94 6.89
C VAL A 34 -11.38 2.85 7.13
N VAL A 35 -10.87 1.69 7.58
CA VAL A 35 -9.42 1.49 7.77
C VAL A 35 -8.67 1.57 6.43
N ILE A 36 -9.20 0.95 5.37
CA ILE A 36 -8.63 1.07 4.01
C ILE A 36 -8.59 2.54 3.57
N ALA A 37 -9.67 3.30 3.79
CA ALA A 37 -9.72 4.71 3.42
C ALA A 37 -8.72 5.55 4.21
N ALA A 38 -8.56 5.28 5.50
CA ALA A 38 -7.55 5.93 6.34
C ALA A 38 -6.13 5.61 5.86
N ALA A 39 -5.84 4.34 5.56
CA ALA A 39 -4.54 3.93 5.02
C ALA A 39 -4.27 4.58 3.65
N ARG A 40 -5.28 4.67 2.78
CA ARG A 40 -5.15 5.40 1.51
C ARG A 40 -4.84 6.87 1.74
N GLY A 41 -5.56 7.55 2.64
CA GLY A 41 -5.31 8.96 2.96
C GLY A 41 -3.92 9.21 3.56
N ALA A 42 -3.41 8.27 4.36
CA ALA A 42 -2.11 8.38 5.01
C ALA A 42 -0.91 8.03 4.11
N LEU A 43 -1.14 7.44 2.93
CA LEU A 43 -0.06 6.90 2.09
C LEU A 43 -0.12 7.40 0.64
N HIS A 44 -1.30 7.44 0.04
CA HIS A 44 -1.40 7.87 -1.35
C HIS A 44 -0.95 9.32 -1.51
N ASP A 45 -0.02 9.54 -2.42
CA ASP A 45 0.53 10.85 -2.78
C ASP A 45 1.15 11.60 -1.59
N GLN A 46 1.55 10.87 -0.55
CA GLN A 46 2.24 11.47 0.59
C GLN A 46 3.74 11.59 0.31
N ASP A 47 4.29 12.73 0.74
CA ASP A 47 5.72 13.02 0.70
C ASP A 47 6.41 12.48 1.98
N LEU A 48 6.57 11.16 2.03
CA LEU A 48 7.21 10.49 3.17
C LEU A 48 8.73 10.62 3.06
N ARG A 49 9.34 11.11 4.14
CA ARG A 49 10.80 11.14 4.26
C ARG A 49 11.33 9.75 4.58
N LEU A 50 12.32 9.32 3.81
CA LEU A 50 13.03 8.07 3.99
C LEU A 50 14.50 8.37 4.33
N GLU A 51 15.10 7.52 5.16
CA GLU A 51 16.55 7.58 5.41
C GLU A 51 17.27 6.82 4.28
N GLY A 52 18.33 7.41 3.71
CA GLY A 52 19.14 6.80 2.64
C GLY A 52 18.51 6.80 1.24
N HIS A 53 17.22 7.13 1.12
CA HIS A 53 16.51 7.16 -0.15
C HIS A 53 15.59 8.40 -0.27
N ARG A 54 15.25 8.74 -1.50
CA ARG A 54 14.17 9.68 -1.81
C ARG A 54 12.95 8.93 -2.30
N LEU A 55 11.77 9.26 -1.78
CA LEU A 55 10.50 8.78 -2.32
C LEU A 55 10.14 9.59 -3.56
N VAL A 56 10.15 8.96 -4.74
CA VAL A 56 9.78 9.59 -6.01
C VAL A 56 8.25 9.66 -6.15
N ASN A 57 7.55 8.57 -5.80
CA ASN A 57 6.10 8.56 -5.70
C ASN A 57 5.60 7.41 -4.82
N LEU A 58 4.39 7.58 -4.25
CA LEU A 58 3.65 6.54 -3.57
C LEU A 58 2.19 6.55 -4.05
N ARG A 59 1.83 5.58 -4.87
CA ARG A 59 0.52 5.51 -5.52
C ARG A 59 -0.30 4.36 -4.96
N HIS A 60 -1.56 4.65 -4.65
CA HIS A 60 -2.57 3.63 -4.44
C HIS A 60 -2.94 3.00 -5.79
N GLU A 61 -2.90 1.68 -5.89
CA GLU A 61 -3.24 0.97 -7.13
C GLU A 61 -4.67 0.42 -7.10
N PHE A 62 -5.02 -0.28 -6.02
CA PHE A 62 -6.39 -0.74 -5.79
C PHE A 62 -6.61 -1.12 -4.33
N SER A 63 -7.87 -1.18 -3.93
CA SER A 63 -8.28 -1.80 -2.66
C SER A 63 -9.56 -2.59 -2.84
N GLU A 64 -9.76 -3.57 -1.98
CA GLU A 64 -11.00 -4.30 -1.86
C GLU A 64 -11.21 -4.80 -0.45
N ALA A 65 -12.47 -5.10 -0.12
CA ALA A 65 -12.84 -5.76 1.13
C ALA A 65 -13.85 -6.85 0.81
N ARG A 66 -13.53 -8.09 1.19
CA ARG A 66 -14.33 -9.29 0.93
C ARG A 66 -14.54 -10.05 2.23
N ARG A 67 -15.56 -10.90 2.28
CA ARG A 67 -15.71 -11.84 3.39
C ARG A 67 -14.63 -12.93 3.23
N ASP A 68 -13.92 -13.21 4.30
CA ASP A 68 -12.89 -14.24 4.36
C ASP A 68 -13.52 -15.64 4.40
N ALA A 69 -12.72 -16.68 4.20
CA ALA A 69 -13.20 -18.07 4.12
C ALA A 69 -13.83 -18.57 5.43
N ASP A 70 -13.52 -17.93 6.56
CA ASP A 70 -14.10 -18.23 7.87
C ASP A 70 -15.57 -17.83 8.02
N GLY A 71 -16.12 -17.07 7.07
CA GLY A 71 -17.51 -16.65 7.05
C GLY A 71 -17.84 -15.52 8.03
N GLU A 72 -16.93 -15.09 8.89
CA GLU A 72 -17.19 -14.12 9.96
C GLU A 72 -16.33 -12.85 9.82
N THR A 73 -15.14 -12.99 9.27
CA THR A 73 -14.18 -11.90 9.12
C THR A 73 -14.30 -11.26 7.74
N PHE A 74 -14.24 -9.93 7.68
CA PHE A 74 -13.96 -9.20 6.45
C PHE A 74 -12.46 -9.00 6.32
N HIS A 75 -11.89 -9.52 5.24
CA HIS A 75 -10.50 -9.29 4.85
C HIS A 75 -10.44 -8.23 3.74
N GLY A 76 -9.83 -7.11 4.08
CA GLY A 76 -9.49 -6.03 3.20
C GLY A 76 -8.05 -6.11 2.73
N ILE A 77 -7.81 -5.79 1.47
CA ILE A 77 -6.46 -5.55 0.93
C ILE A 77 -6.38 -4.18 0.28
N SER A 78 -5.22 -3.54 0.41
CA SER A 78 -4.89 -2.30 -0.30
C SER A 78 -3.48 -2.39 -0.85
N ARG A 79 -3.33 -2.27 -2.17
CA ARG A 79 -2.03 -2.30 -2.84
C ARG A 79 -1.56 -0.89 -3.14
N PHE A 80 -0.28 -0.67 -2.87
CA PHE A 80 0.43 0.55 -3.18
C PHE A 80 1.69 0.23 -3.97
N ARG A 81 2.08 1.16 -4.84
CA ARG A 81 3.34 1.16 -5.58
C ARG A 81 4.16 2.37 -5.12
N ALA A 82 5.32 2.10 -4.55
CA ALA A 82 6.27 3.14 -4.16
C ALA A 82 7.47 3.09 -5.11
N VAL A 83 7.91 4.23 -5.61
CA VAL A 83 9.18 4.33 -6.34
C VAL A 83 10.15 5.11 -5.47
N THR A 84 11.32 4.54 -5.24
CA THR A 84 12.40 5.17 -4.49
C THR A 84 13.66 5.21 -5.33
N GLU A 85 14.54 6.16 -5.03
CA GLU A 85 15.90 6.20 -5.56
C GLU A 85 16.89 6.32 -4.40
N SER A 86 18.09 5.77 -4.57
CA SER A 86 19.20 5.97 -3.63
C SER A 86 19.61 7.45 -3.62
N ASN A 87 19.92 8.00 -2.45
CA ASN A 87 20.44 9.36 -2.32
C ASN A 87 21.90 9.49 -2.78
#